data_AF-A0A956S857-F1
#
_entry.id   AF-A0A956S857-F1
#
_cell.length_a   1.000
_cell.length_b   1.000
_cell.length_c   1.000
_cell.angle_alpha   90.00
_cell.angle_beta   90.00
_cell.angle_gamma   90.00
#
_symmetry.space_group_name_H-M   'P 1'
#
loop_
_entity.id
_entity.type
_entity.pdbx_description
1 polymer ?
#
loop_
_entity_poly.entity_id
_entity_poly.type
_entity_poly.pdbx_seq_one_letter_code
_entity_poly.pdbx_strand_id
1 'polypeptide(L)'
;KLRNIKLEYEKDLEAYEQKSLNEKSVKELMEYELSYLKDVTGESKVIGDGIIITIKDSENYLKENQNPNELIVHDIDILRIVNDLKKAGAIAISINGERLLTLSKIKCSGSTIKVNDTTYGQPFIIKAIGDLNTLKASVISPQSYTNILQEVYGIYIKVEEENDIIINSFKKYE
;
A
#
# COMPACT_ATOMS: atom_id res chain seq x y z
N LYS A 1 12.39 -29.57 -0.72
CA LYS A 1 12.08 -28.16 -0.38
C LYS A 1 13.17 -27.54 0.49
N LEU A 2 13.39 -28.01 1.74
CA LEU A 2 14.49 -27.55 2.61
C LEU A 2 15.89 -27.68 2.01
N ARG A 3 16.16 -28.76 1.25
CA ARG A 3 17.45 -28.95 0.55
C ARG A 3 17.70 -27.88 -0.54
N ASN A 4 16.66 -27.44 -1.22
CA ASN A 4 16.78 -26.43 -2.27
C ASN A 4 16.98 -25.04 -1.64
N ILE A 5 16.28 -24.78 -0.55
CA ILE A 5 16.48 -23.59 0.28
C ILE A 5 17.93 -23.55 0.79
N LYS A 6 18.44 -24.65 1.36
CA LYS A 6 19.84 -24.73 1.82
C LYS A 6 20.85 -24.44 0.71
N LEU A 7 20.63 -24.98 -0.49
CA LEU A 7 21.47 -24.76 -1.66
C LEU A 7 21.45 -23.30 -2.15
N GLU A 8 20.31 -22.62 -1.99
CA GLU A 8 20.14 -21.20 -2.31
C GLU A 8 20.92 -20.35 -1.30
N TYR A 9 20.78 -20.63 0.00
CA TYR A 9 21.56 -19.99 1.05
C TYR A 9 23.07 -20.24 0.94
N GLU A 10 23.51 -21.44 0.52
CA GLU A 10 24.94 -21.75 0.32
C GLU A 10 25.52 -20.97 -0.87
N LYS A 11 24.76 -20.81 -1.96
CA LYS A 11 25.15 -19.98 -3.11
C LYS A 11 25.21 -18.50 -2.75
N ASP A 12 24.26 -18.02 -1.96
CA ASP A 12 24.28 -16.64 -1.46
C ASP A 12 25.50 -16.44 -0.55
N LEU A 13 25.81 -17.40 0.32
CA LEU A 13 27.01 -17.38 1.19
C LEU A 13 28.30 -17.28 0.36
N GLU A 14 28.45 -18.11 -0.68
CA GLU A 14 29.60 -18.07 -1.59
C GLU A 14 29.70 -16.72 -2.32
N ALA A 15 28.55 -16.13 -2.71
CA ALA A 15 28.51 -14.82 -3.32
C ALA A 15 28.90 -13.69 -2.34
N TYR A 16 28.55 -13.81 -1.05
CA TYR A 16 28.99 -12.90 0.01
C TYR A 16 30.50 -13.03 0.27
N GLU A 17 31.04 -14.25 0.33
CA GLU A 17 32.46 -14.50 0.53
C GLU A 17 33.30 -13.98 -0.65
N GLN A 18 32.84 -14.14 -1.89
CA GLN A 18 33.53 -13.59 -3.06
C GLN A 18 33.47 -12.06 -3.13
N LYS A 19 32.37 -11.43 -2.67
CA LYS A 19 32.27 -9.97 -2.53
C LYS A 19 33.12 -9.40 -1.39
N SER A 20 33.49 -10.22 -0.40
CA SER A 20 34.31 -9.80 0.76
C SER A 20 35.75 -9.39 0.41
N LEU A 21 36.21 -9.60 -0.82
CA LEU A 21 37.53 -9.14 -1.30
C LEU A 21 37.60 -7.63 -1.64
N ASN A 22 36.52 -6.86 -1.42
CA ASN A 22 36.50 -5.40 -1.55
C ASN A 22 35.63 -4.78 -0.44
N GLU A 23 36.25 -4.31 0.65
CA GLU A 23 35.58 -3.71 1.82
C GLU A 23 34.59 -2.57 1.47
N LYS A 24 34.79 -1.86 0.35
CA LYS A 24 33.82 -0.87 -0.17
C LYS A 24 32.47 -1.48 -0.53
N SER A 25 32.45 -2.68 -1.11
CA SER A 25 31.22 -3.31 -1.60
C SER A 25 30.33 -3.87 -0.47
N VAL A 26 30.94 -4.32 0.63
CA VAL A 26 30.20 -4.84 1.79
C VAL A 26 29.51 -3.70 2.53
N LYS A 27 30.20 -2.58 2.73
CA LYS A 27 29.62 -1.40 3.38
C LYS A 27 28.45 -0.82 2.58
N GLU A 28 28.60 -0.67 1.26
CA GLU A 28 27.54 -0.17 0.37
C GLU A 28 26.30 -1.08 0.41
N LEU A 29 26.50 -2.41 0.46
CA LEU A 29 25.40 -3.37 0.57
C LEU A 29 24.68 -3.26 1.92
N MET A 30 25.42 -3.13 3.02
CA MET A 30 24.84 -2.93 4.35
C MET A 30 24.09 -1.60 4.46
N GLU A 31 24.59 -0.53 3.84
CA GLU A 31 23.92 0.77 3.80
C GLU A 31 22.62 0.70 2.99
N TYR A 32 22.61 0.00 1.86
CA TYR A 32 21.42 -0.27 1.07
C TYR A 32 20.38 -1.06 1.87
N GLU A 33 20.78 -2.15 2.52
CA GLU A 33 19.88 -2.99 3.30
C GLU A 33 19.32 -2.25 4.52
N LEU A 34 20.15 -1.44 5.20
CA LEU A 34 19.69 -0.58 6.29
C LEU A 34 18.68 0.46 5.81
N SER A 35 18.90 1.06 4.63
CA SER A 35 17.94 2.00 4.03
C SER A 35 16.62 1.30 3.72
N TYR A 36 16.67 0.15 3.05
CA TYR A 36 15.50 -0.64 2.73
C TYR A 36 14.71 -1.02 3.99
N LEU A 37 15.41 -1.46 5.05
CA LEU A 37 14.79 -1.77 6.34
C LEU A 37 14.06 -0.56 6.92
N LYS A 38 14.70 0.62 6.96
CA LYS A 38 14.05 1.86 7.43
C LYS A 38 12.81 2.19 6.62
N ASP A 39 12.84 1.96 5.31
CA ASP A 39 11.71 2.24 4.43
C ASP A 39 10.54 1.29 4.74
N VAL A 40 10.77 -0.02 4.88
CA VAL A 40 9.70 -1.01 5.14
C VAL A 40 9.21 -1.00 6.59
N THR A 41 10.03 -0.61 7.56
CA THR A 41 9.60 -0.42 8.96
C THR A 41 8.97 0.97 9.19
N GLY A 42 9.01 1.86 8.19
CA GLY A 42 8.43 3.19 8.27
C GLY A 42 9.23 4.18 9.11
N GLU A 43 10.53 3.94 9.34
CA GLU A 43 11.41 4.87 10.05
C GLU A 43 11.86 6.04 9.19
N SER A 44 11.84 5.89 7.86
CA SER A 44 12.17 6.92 6.88
C SER A 44 10.95 7.33 6.05
N LYS A 45 11.05 8.53 5.47
CA LYS A 45 10.20 8.91 4.34
C LYS A 45 10.62 8.11 3.11
N VAL A 46 9.66 7.73 2.29
CA VAL A 46 9.88 7.01 1.03
C VAL A 46 9.45 7.91 -0.12
N ILE A 47 10.27 7.96 -1.16
CA ILE A 47 9.99 8.68 -2.40
C ILE A 47 10.13 7.69 -3.55
N GLY A 48 9.17 7.69 -4.47
CA GLY A 48 9.24 6.86 -5.67
C GLY A 48 7.96 6.88 -6.47
N ASP A 49 8.00 6.17 -7.59
CA ASP A 49 6.87 6.07 -8.50
C ASP A 49 5.76 5.21 -7.93
N GLY A 50 4.52 5.51 -8.32
CA GLY A 50 3.38 4.76 -7.85
C GLY A 50 2.06 5.35 -8.28
N ILE A 51 1.02 5.02 -7.51
CA ILE A 51 -0.34 5.45 -7.82
C ILE A 51 -0.99 6.19 -6.65
N ILE A 52 -1.88 7.10 -7.01
CA ILE A 52 -2.81 7.78 -6.10
C ILE A 52 -4.22 7.33 -6.44
N ILE A 53 -4.93 6.81 -5.44
CA ILE A 53 -6.31 6.38 -5.55
C ILE A 53 -7.17 7.31 -4.70
N THR A 54 -8.08 8.03 -5.34
CA THR A 54 -9.09 8.86 -4.67
C THR A 54 -10.41 8.11 -4.64
N ILE A 55 -10.99 7.94 -3.46
CA ILE A 55 -12.22 7.18 -3.22
C ILE A 55 -13.23 8.08 -2.50
N LYS A 56 -14.46 8.15 -3.03
CA LYS A 56 -15.58 8.89 -2.45
C LYS A 56 -16.84 8.04 -2.48
N ASP A 57 -17.81 8.39 -1.64
CA ASP A 57 -19.12 7.76 -1.67
C ASP A 57 -19.77 7.90 -3.05
N SER A 58 -20.73 7.02 -3.33
CA SER A 58 -21.46 7.02 -4.58
C SER A 58 -22.29 8.28 -4.74
N GLU A 59 -22.23 8.91 -5.90
CA GLU A 59 -23.11 10.02 -6.27
C GLU A 59 -24.44 9.51 -6.88
N ASN A 60 -24.61 8.20 -6.99
CA ASN A 60 -25.83 7.61 -7.52
C ASN A 60 -27.01 7.81 -6.56
N TYR A 61 -28.18 8.08 -7.13
CA TYR A 61 -29.43 8.09 -6.37
C TYR A 61 -29.76 6.68 -5.87
N LEU A 62 -30.24 6.61 -4.63
CA LEU A 62 -30.73 5.37 -4.03
C LEU A 62 -31.88 4.79 -4.87
N LYS A 63 -31.69 3.57 -5.38
CA LYS A 63 -32.74 2.86 -6.11
C LYS A 63 -33.74 2.23 -5.15
N GLU A 64 -34.94 1.97 -5.65
CA GLU A 64 -35.98 1.26 -4.89
C GLU A 64 -35.47 -0.13 -4.46
N ASN A 65 -35.60 -0.45 -3.16
CA ASN A 65 -35.07 -1.66 -2.51
C ASN A 65 -33.53 -1.80 -2.46
N GLN A 66 -32.77 -0.75 -2.73
CA GLN A 66 -31.33 -0.74 -2.51
C GLN A 66 -31.00 -0.39 -1.05
N ASN A 67 -29.98 -1.00 -0.48
CA ASN A 67 -29.48 -0.62 0.84
C ASN A 67 -28.59 0.63 0.72
N PRO A 68 -28.89 1.75 1.41
CA PRO A 68 -28.06 2.96 1.37
C PRO A 68 -26.61 2.72 1.78
N ASN A 69 -26.36 1.73 2.64
CA ASN A 69 -24.99 1.39 3.06
C ASN A 69 -24.14 0.87 1.89
N GLU A 70 -24.73 0.39 0.80
CA GLU A 70 -23.96 -0.05 -0.38
C GLU A 70 -23.38 1.13 -1.18
N LEU A 71 -23.88 2.35 -0.95
CA LEU A 71 -23.45 3.57 -1.63
C LEU A 71 -22.35 4.32 -0.88
N ILE A 72 -21.94 3.84 0.29
CA ILE A 72 -20.98 4.49 1.18
C ILE A 72 -19.70 3.66 1.22
N VAL A 73 -18.55 4.34 1.26
CA VAL A 73 -17.25 3.71 1.43
C VAL A 73 -17.07 3.25 2.88
N HIS A 74 -16.77 1.97 3.07
CA HIS A 74 -16.53 1.38 4.39
C HIS A 74 -15.04 1.13 4.64
N ASP A 75 -14.68 0.95 5.91
CA ASP A 75 -13.32 0.55 6.32
C ASP A 75 -12.86 -0.75 5.67
N ILE A 76 -13.76 -1.71 5.50
CA ILE A 76 -13.47 -2.98 4.82
C ILE A 76 -13.08 -2.78 3.35
N ASP A 77 -13.63 -1.76 2.70
CA ASP A 77 -13.30 -1.45 1.31
C ASP A 77 -11.88 -0.93 1.20
N ILE A 78 -11.55 0.05 2.04
CA ILE A 78 -10.20 0.59 2.15
C ILE A 78 -9.20 -0.50 2.52
N LEU A 79 -9.54 -1.36 3.49
CA LEU A 79 -8.68 -2.45 3.92
C LEU A 79 -8.42 -3.45 2.78
N ARG A 80 -9.44 -3.78 1.98
CA ARG A 80 -9.29 -4.69 0.85
C ARG A 80 -8.39 -4.11 -0.24
N ILE A 81 -8.58 -2.83 -0.59
CA ILE A 81 -7.74 -2.12 -1.56
C ILE A 81 -6.28 -2.07 -1.07
N VAL A 82 -6.05 -1.71 0.20
CA VAL A 82 -4.71 -1.71 0.80
C VAL A 82 -4.08 -3.11 0.73
N ASN A 83 -4.84 -4.17 0.98
CA ASN A 83 -4.32 -5.52 0.91
C ASN A 83 -3.97 -5.95 -0.52
N ASP A 84 -4.76 -5.53 -1.52
CA ASP A 84 -4.45 -5.82 -2.92
C ASP A 84 -3.20 -5.07 -3.38
N LEU A 85 -3.00 -3.83 -2.94
CA LEU A 85 -1.75 -3.07 -3.16
C LEU A 85 -0.53 -3.75 -2.49
N LYS A 86 -0.69 -4.24 -1.25
CA LYS A 86 0.36 -5.02 -0.57
C LYS A 86 0.73 -6.28 -1.35
N LYS A 87 -0.26 -7.04 -1.84
CA LYS A 87 -0.04 -8.24 -2.67
C LYS A 87 0.64 -7.89 -4.00
N ALA A 88 0.35 -6.72 -4.56
CA ALA A 88 0.96 -6.22 -5.79
C ALA A 88 2.40 -5.73 -5.60
N GLY A 89 2.93 -5.74 -4.36
CA GLY A 89 4.31 -5.38 -4.06
C GLY A 89 4.52 -3.91 -3.70
N ALA A 90 3.49 -3.20 -3.22
CA ALA A 90 3.67 -1.85 -2.70
C ALA A 90 4.71 -1.82 -1.56
N ILE A 91 5.70 -0.95 -1.67
CA ILE A 91 6.78 -0.75 -0.69
C ILE A 91 6.30 0.16 0.45
N ALA A 92 5.55 1.20 0.11
CA ALA A 92 4.97 2.14 1.05
C ALA A 92 3.54 2.47 0.65
N ILE A 93 2.65 2.51 1.64
CA ILE A 93 1.24 2.89 1.46
C ILE A 93 0.89 3.93 2.52
N SER A 94 0.08 4.93 2.15
CA SER A 94 -0.55 5.83 3.09
C SER A 94 -2.03 6.04 2.77
N ILE A 95 -2.82 6.35 3.79
CA ILE A 95 -4.20 6.82 3.65
C ILE A 95 -4.26 8.23 4.22
N ASN A 96 -4.66 9.22 3.41
CA ASN A 96 -4.72 10.63 3.80
C ASN A 96 -3.43 11.14 4.46
N GLY A 97 -2.29 10.65 3.99
CA GLY A 97 -0.96 11.00 4.51
C GLY A 97 -0.48 10.16 5.70
N GLU A 98 -1.33 9.33 6.30
CA GLU A 98 -0.95 8.42 7.38
C GLU A 98 -0.28 7.17 6.80
N ARG A 99 1.03 7.02 7.03
CA ARG A 99 1.78 5.83 6.64
C ARG A 99 1.16 4.60 7.29
N LEU A 100 0.99 3.55 6.49
CA LEU A 100 0.54 2.25 6.97
C LEU A 100 1.71 1.30 7.17
N LEU A 101 1.66 0.58 8.29
CA LEU A 101 2.52 -0.55 8.62
C LEU A 101 1.66 -1.79 8.90
N THR A 102 2.31 -2.91 9.21
CA THR A 102 1.63 -4.18 9.54
C THR A 102 0.66 -4.06 10.71
N LEU A 103 0.98 -3.22 11.71
CA LEU A 103 0.17 -3.01 12.91
C LEU A 103 -0.82 -1.84 12.79
N SER A 104 -0.89 -1.19 11.62
CA SER A 104 -1.83 -0.09 11.41
C SER A 104 -3.27 -0.57 11.49
N LYS A 105 -4.11 0.27 12.08
CA LYS A 105 -5.53 -0.03 12.29
C LYS A 105 -6.36 0.81 11.32
N ILE A 106 -7.31 0.18 10.64
CA ILE A 106 -8.30 0.84 9.80
C ILE A 106 -9.65 0.38 10.33
N LYS A 107 -10.48 1.31 10.82
CA LYS A 107 -11.75 0.96 11.47
C LYS A 107 -12.82 2.01 11.19
N CYS A 108 -14.05 1.57 10.96
CA CYS A 108 -15.21 2.46 10.88
C CYS A 108 -15.43 3.22 12.20
N SER A 109 -15.81 4.48 12.07
CA SER A 109 -16.17 5.40 13.15
C SER A 109 -17.38 6.22 12.70
N GLY A 110 -18.55 5.58 12.64
CA GLY A 110 -19.75 6.19 12.05
C GLY A 110 -19.58 6.38 10.55
N SER A 111 -19.79 7.61 10.05
CA SER A 111 -19.60 7.99 8.64
C SER A 111 -18.15 8.32 8.28
N THR A 112 -17.20 8.01 9.16
CA THR A 112 -15.77 8.31 8.99
C THR A 112 -14.94 7.05 9.22
N ILE A 113 -13.70 7.04 8.74
CA ILE A 113 -12.77 5.92 8.94
C ILE A 113 -11.62 6.43 9.82
N LYS A 114 -11.38 5.70 10.90
CA LYS A 114 -10.23 5.91 11.78
C LYS A 114 -9.04 5.11 11.24
N VAL A 115 -7.96 5.80 10.90
CA VAL A 115 -6.68 5.24 10.48
C VAL A 115 -5.67 5.51 11.61
N ASN A 116 -5.19 4.45 12.24
CA ASN A 116 -4.44 4.52 13.51
C ASN A 116 -5.24 5.30 14.56
N ASP A 117 -4.76 6.48 14.97
CA ASP A 117 -5.46 7.37 15.92
C ASP A 117 -6.12 8.59 15.30
N THR A 118 -6.04 8.74 13.97
CA THR A 118 -6.62 9.89 13.27
C THR A 118 -7.90 9.47 12.52
N THR A 119 -8.95 10.29 12.62
CA THR A 119 -10.24 10.06 11.96
C THR A 119 -10.35 10.88 10.69
N TYR A 120 -10.78 10.24 9.60
CA TYR A 120 -10.92 10.86 8.28
C TYR A 120 -12.33 10.67 7.70
N GLY A 121 -12.86 11.73 7.09
CA GLY A 121 -13.99 11.63 6.17
C GLY A 121 -13.52 11.46 4.73
N GLN A 122 -14.46 11.19 3.82
CA GLN A 122 -14.20 11.18 2.38
C GLN A 122 -13.84 12.59 1.86
N PRO A 123 -13.03 12.71 0.77
CA PRO A 123 -12.40 11.62 0.02
C PRO A 123 -11.29 10.91 0.81
N PHE A 124 -11.16 9.60 0.58
CA PHE A 124 -10.01 8.83 1.02
C PHE A 124 -8.97 8.79 -0.10
N ILE A 125 -7.78 9.28 0.20
CA ILE A 125 -6.64 9.36 -0.72
C ILE A 125 -5.64 8.29 -0.30
N ILE A 126 -5.53 7.22 -1.09
CA ILE A 126 -4.54 6.17 -0.89
C ILE A 126 -3.37 6.46 -1.82
N LYS A 127 -2.17 6.62 -1.26
CA LYS A 127 -0.93 6.66 -2.05
C LYS A 127 -0.20 5.35 -1.87
N ALA A 128 0.28 4.76 -2.96
CA ALA A 128 1.08 3.55 -2.92
C ALA A 128 2.29 3.67 -3.85
N ILE A 129 3.49 3.43 -3.31
CA ILE A 129 4.77 3.44 -4.04
C ILE A 129 5.16 1.99 -4.35
N GLY A 130 5.57 1.71 -5.58
CA GLY A 130 5.94 0.38 -6.06
C GLY A 130 5.94 0.30 -7.59
N ASP A 131 6.00 -0.92 -8.14
CA ASP A 131 5.93 -1.09 -9.61
C ASP A 131 4.56 -0.64 -10.15
N LEU A 132 4.57 0.35 -11.04
CA LEU A 132 3.35 0.96 -11.59
C LEU A 132 2.44 -0.07 -12.28
N ASN A 133 3.01 -1.04 -12.98
CA ASN A 133 2.23 -2.00 -13.74
C ASN A 133 1.49 -2.96 -12.82
N THR A 134 2.18 -3.52 -11.81
CA THR A 134 1.54 -4.43 -10.83
C THR A 134 0.53 -3.68 -9.96
N LEU A 135 0.86 -2.46 -9.50
CA LEU A 135 -0.04 -1.63 -8.71
C LEU A 135 -1.31 -1.31 -9.49
N LYS A 136 -1.20 -0.80 -10.73
CA LYS A 136 -2.36 -0.52 -11.56
C LYS A 136 -3.19 -1.77 -11.81
N ALA A 137 -2.57 -2.86 -12.26
CA ALA A 137 -3.30 -4.10 -12.55
C ALA A 137 -4.14 -4.59 -11.35
N SER A 138 -3.64 -4.36 -10.13
CA SER A 138 -4.35 -4.73 -8.90
C SER A 138 -5.62 -3.90 -8.63
N VAL A 139 -5.73 -2.68 -9.19
CA VAL A 139 -6.83 -1.74 -8.89
C VAL A 139 -7.60 -1.22 -10.11
N ILE A 140 -7.23 -1.58 -11.35
CA ILE A 140 -8.01 -1.19 -12.54
C ILE A 140 -8.47 -2.39 -13.38
N SER A 141 -8.03 -3.61 -13.05
CA SER A 141 -8.47 -4.77 -13.81
C SER A 141 -9.98 -4.99 -13.65
N PRO A 142 -10.68 -5.60 -14.63
CA PRO A 142 -12.12 -5.85 -14.53
C PRO A 142 -12.52 -6.70 -13.31
N GLN A 143 -11.59 -7.50 -12.78
CA GLN A 143 -11.79 -8.34 -11.60
C GLN A 143 -11.28 -7.69 -10.29
N SER A 144 -10.68 -6.50 -10.37
CA SER A 144 -10.24 -5.75 -9.19
C SER A 144 -11.43 -5.33 -8.34
N TYR A 145 -11.19 -5.22 -7.04
CA TYR A 145 -12.25 -4.83 -6.11
C TYR A 145 -12.74 -3.41 -6.34
N THR A 146 -11.84 -2.49 -6.66
CA THR A 146 -12.14 -1.11 -7.08
C THR A 146 -13.05 -1.06 -8.30
N ASN A 147 -12.82 -1.90 -9.32
CA ASN A 147 -13.73 -1.95 -10.47
C ASN A 147 -15.14 -2.40 -10.06
N ILE A 148 -15.26 -3.37 -9.13
CA ILE A 148 -16.56 -3.78 -8.59
C ILE A 148 -17.24 -2.63 -7.82
N LEU A 149 -16.50 -1.93 -6.96
CA LEU A 149 -17.00 -0.75 -6.23
C LEU A 149 -17.54 0.32 -7.17
N GLN A 150 -16.81 0.60 -8.24
CA GLN A 150 -17.19 1.63 -9.20
C GLN A 150 -18.37 1.20 -10.08
N GLU A 151 -18.34 0.02 -10.68
CA GLU A 151 -19.34 -0.42 -11.66
C GLU A 151 -20.64 -0.91 -11.02
N VAL A 152 -20.56 -1.60 -9.88
CA VAL A 152 -21.73 -2.21 -9.23
C VAL A 152 -22.37 -1.26 -8.23
N TYR A 153 -21.54 -0.60 -7.41
CA TYR A 153 -22.00 0.22 -6.29
C TYR A 153 -21.96 1.73 -6.60
N GLY A 154 -21.33 2.12 -7.72
CA GLY A 154 -21.23 3.53 -8.13
C GLY A 154 -20.26 4.35 -7.28
N ILE A 155 -19.45 3.70 -6.44
CA ILE A 155 -18.43 4.37 -5.62
C ILE A 155 -17.49 5.10 -6.56
N TYR A 156 -17.28 6.38 -6.31
CA TYR A 156 -16.37 7.17 -7.13
C TYR A 156 -14.93 6.76 -6.82
N ILE A 157 -14.24 6.25 -7.83
CA ILE A 157 -12.83 5.87 -7.75
C ILE A 157 -12.08 6.51 -8.91
N LYS A 158 -11.00 7.22 -8.58
CA LYS A 158 -10.06 7.77 -9.55
C LYS A 158 -8.67 7.26 -9.22
N VAL A 159 -8.02 6.65 -10.21
CA VAL A 159 -6.64 6.16 -10.10
C VAL A 159 -5.75 7.00 -11.00
N GLU A 160 -4.69 7.55 -10.44
CA GLU A 160 -3.71 8.39 -11.12
C GLU A 160 -2.31 7.82 -10.90
N GLU A 161 -1.49 7.88 -11.93
CA GLU A 161 -0.05 7.57 -11.83
C GLU A 161 0.69 8.85 -11.52
N GLU A 162 1.67 8.75 -10.62
CA GLU A 162 2.51 9.89 -10.28
C GLU A 162 3.92 9.40 -9.98
N ASN A 163 4.90 10.17 -10.48
CA ASN A 163 6.31 9.95 -10.18
C ASN A 163 6.68 10.73 -8.92
N ASP A 164 7.73 10.31 -8.23
CA ASP A 164 8.25 11.01 -7.05
C ASP A 164 7.19 11.22 -5.94
N ILE A 165 6.25 10.28 -5.79
CA ILE A 165 5.28 10.30 -4.70
C ILE A 165 6.05 10.27 -3.38
N ILE A 166 5.71 11.19 -2.48
CA ILE A 166 6.27 11.23 -1.13
C ILE A 166 5.29 10.61 -0.14
N ILE A 167 5.76 9.60 0.59
CA ILE A 167 5.10 9.04 1.76
C ILE A 167 6.01 9.25 2.97
N ASN A 168 5.50 9.95 3.99
CA ASN A 168 6.27 10.25 5.20
C ASN A 168 6.55 8.99 6.05
N SER A 169 7.47 9.12 7.01
CA SER A 169 7.69 8.09 8.02
C SER A 169 6.44 7.87 8.87
N PHE A 170 6.37 6.70 9.50
CA PHE A 170 5.28 6.32 10.38
C PHE A 170 5.27 7.20 11.64
N LYS A 171 4.12 7.83 11.90
CA LYS A 171 3.90 8.57 13.13
C LYS A 171 3.74 7.59 14.28
N LYS A 172 4.53 7.76 15.34
CA LYS A 172 4.36 6.99 16.58
C LYS A 172 3.18 7.55 17.36
N TYR A 173 2.39 6.64 17.92
CA TYR A 173 1.23 6.94 18.76
C TYR A 173 1.55 6.40 20.17
N GLU A 174 1.38 7.24 21.19
CA GLU A 174 1.64 6.93 22.60
C GLU A 174 0.46 6.22 23.26
#